data_AF-A0A7T8K095-F1
#
_entry.id   AF-A0A7T8K095-F1
#
_cell.length_a   1.000
_cell.length_b   1.000
_cell.length_c   1.000
_cell.angle_alpha   90.00
_cell.angle_beta   90.00
_cell.angle_gamma   90.00
#
_symmetry.space_group_name_H-M   'P 1'
#
loop_
_entity.id
_entity.type
_entity.pdbx_description
1 polymer ?
#
loop_
_entity_poly.entity_id
_entity_poly.type
_entity_poly.pdbx_seq_one_letter_code
_entity_poly.pdbx_strand_id
1 'polypeptide(L)' 'MERIITGDETWVYEYDMQTSQQASEWVKKNEPKPKKPRQSRSKMKVMLIVFFDIRGVVHYDSFQRVRR' A
#
# COMPACT_ATOMS: atom_id res chain seq x y z
N MET A 1 12.20 32.71 3.43
CA MET A 1 12.60 31.31 3.17
C MET A 1 11.32 30.53 2.84
N GLU A 2 10.79 30.63 1.62
CA GLU A 2 9.36 30.28 1.40
C GLU A 2 9.09 29.42 0.16
N ARG A 3 10.10 28.75 -0.42
CA ARG A 3 9.89 27.88 -1.61
C ARG A 3 10.85 26.70 -1.62
N ILE A 4 10.83 25.88 -0.57
CA ILE A 4 11.57 24.62 -0.58
C ILE A 4 10.61 23.52 -1.03
N ILE A 5 10.81 23.03 -2.25
CA ILE A 5 10.07 21.86 -2.75
C ILE A 5 10.85 20.62 -2.34
N THR A 6 10.19 19.71 -1.64
CA THR A 6 10.74 18.41 -1.25
C THR A 6 10.07 17.32 -2.07
N GLY A 7 10.86 16.33 -2.50
CA GLY A 7 10.37 15.14 -3.20
C GLY A 7 10.66 13.88 -2.39
N ASP A 8 9.73 12.92 -2.39
CA ASP A 8 9.91 11.59 -1.83
C ASP A 8 9.40 10.51 -2.79
N GLU A 9 9.99 9.33 -2.72
CA GLU A 9 9.64 8.17 -3.54
C GLU A 9 9.21 7.00 -2.65
N THR A 10 7.97 6.53 -2.81
CA THR A 10 7.41 5.44 -2.00
C THR A 10 6.85 4.31 -2.87
N TRP A 11 6.92 3.09 -2.35
CA TRP A 11 6.36 1.91 -3.02
C TRP A 11 4.95 1.63 -2.50
N VAL A 12 3.96 1.75 -3.39
CA VAL A 12 2.57 1.41 -3.11
C VAL A 12 2.29 0.01 -3.66
N TYR A 13 1.82 -0.86 -2.77
CA TYR A 13 1.35 -2.18 -3.12
C TYR A 13 -0.17 -2.16 -3.09
N GLU A 14 -0.81 -2.65 -4.15
CA GLU A 14 -2.22 -2.94 -4.07
C GLU A 14 -2.37 -4.17 -3.16
N TYR A 15 -3.15 -4.02 -2.09
CA TYR A 15 -3.50 -5.13 -1.21
C TYR A 15 -4.93 -5.53 -1.53
N ASP A 16 -5.16 -6.80 -1.81
CA ASP A 16 -6.51 -7.31 -1.92
C ASP A 16 -7.16 -7.31 -0.51
N MET A 17 -8.03 -6.33 -0.27
CA MET A 17 -8.79 -6.23 0.99
C MET A 17 -9.76 -7.41 1.14
N GLN A 18 -10.15 -8.06 0.04
CA GLN A 18 -11.11 -9.16 0.04
C GLN A 18 -10.55 -10.36 0.82
N THR A 19 -9.25 -10.65 0.67
CA THR A 19 -8.57 -11.70 1.43
C THR A 19 -8.50 -11.41 2.94
N SER A 20 -8.37 -10.14 3.35
CA SER A 20 -8.33 -9.76 4.78
C SER A 20 -9.70 -9.75 5.44
N GLN A 21 -10.76 -9.39 4.70
CA GLN A 21 -12.14 -9.47 5.18
C GLN A 21 -12.62 -10.91 5.28
N GLN A 22 -12.29 -11.77 4.32
CA GLN A 22 -12.59 -13.21 4.40
C GLN A 22 -11.78 -13.93 5.50
N ALA A 23 -10.62 -13.41 5.89
CA ALA A 23 -9.81 -13.96 6.97
C ALA A 23 -10.36 -13.68 8.39
N SER A 24 -11.37 -12.80 8.52
CA SER A 24 -12.00 -12.49 9.80
C SER A 24 -13.07 -13.53 10.13
N GLU A 25 -12.64 -14.78 10.30
CA GLU A 25 -13.48 -15.85 10.81
C GLU A 25 -13.56 -15.77 12.34
N TRP A 26 -14.77 -15.79 12.88
CA TRP A 26 -15.01 -15.89 14.32
C TRP A 26 -14.74 -17.33 14.77
N VAL A 27 -13.72 -17.53 15.62
CA VAL A 27 -13.36 -18.86 16.13
C VAL A 27 -13.77 -19.01 17.59
N LYS A 28 -14.31 -20.18 17.95
CA LYS A 28 -14.72 -20.50 19.32
C LYS A 28 -13.50 -20.66 20.23
N LYS A 29 -13.67 -20.39 21.54
CA LYS A 29 -12.59 -20.32 22.56
C LYS A 29 -11.64 -21.53 22.63
N ASN A 30 -12.06 -22.71 22.15
CA ASN A 30 -11.29 -23.96 22.23
C ASN A 30 -10.85 -24.51 20.85
N GLU A 31 -11.05 -23.79 19.76
CA GLU A 31 -10.63 -24.24 18.44
C GLU A 31 -9.21 -23.75 18.08
N PRO A 32 -8.48 -24.49 17.23
CA PRO A 32 -7.16 -24.08 16.77
C PRO A 32 -7.24 -22.73 16.06
N LYS A 33 -6.25 -21.85 16.30
CA LYS A 33 -6.23 -20.51 15.70
C LYS A 33 -6.42 -20.61 14.18
N PRO A 34 -7.32 -19.79 13.59
CA PRO A 34 -7.50 -19.78 12.16
C PRO A 34 -6.18 -19.37 11.52
N LYS A 35 -5.77 -20.13 10.51
CA LYS A 35 -4.50 -19.93 9.81
C LYS A 35 -4.67 -18.66 8.99
N LYS A 36 -4.27 -17.50 9.56
CA LYS A 36 -4.36 -16.22 8.87
C LYS A 36 -3.75 -16.39 7.47
N PRO A 37 -4.52 -16.19 6.38
CA PRO A 37 -3.94 -16.19 5.07
C PRO A 37 -2.85 -15.13 5.08
N ARG A 38 -1.63 -15.54 4.74
CA ARG A 38 -0.51 -14.61 4.61
C ARG A 38 -0.96 -13.60 3.58
N GLN A 39 -1.08 -12.33 3.97
CA GLN A 39 -1.42 -11.25 3.04
C GLN A 39 -0.43 -11.32 1.87
N SER A 40 -0.89 -11.83 0.74
CA SER A 40 -0.14 -11.80 -0.50
C SER A 40 -0.17 -10.34 -0.94
N ARG A 41 1.01 -9.72 -1.04
CA ARG A 41 1.13 -8.47 -1.78
C ARG A 41 0.61 -8.78 -3.19
N SER A 42 -0.30 -7.97 -3.73
CA SER A 42 -0.78 -8.21 -5.10
C SER A 42 0.41 -8.20 -6.07
N LYS A 43 0.18 -8.73 -7.27
CA LYS A 43 1.17 -8.73 -8.36
C LYS A 43 1.53 -7.30 -8.82
N MET A 44 0.75 -6.29 -8.42
CA MET A 44 0.91 -4.89 -8.83
C MET A 44 1.66 -4.09 -7.76
N LYS A 45 2.85 -3.63 -8.14
CA LYS A 45 3.72 -2.75 -7.37
C LYS A 45 3.91 -1.47 -8.16
N VAL A 46 3.46 -0.35 -7.61
CA VAL A 46 3.57 0.99 -8.21
C VAL A 46 4.57 1.80 -7.40
N MET A 47 5.49 2.47 -8.08
CA MET A 47 6.34 3.50 -7.47
C MET A 47 5.59 4.82 -7.55
N LEU A 48 5.36 5.47 -6.42
CA LEU A 48 4.76 6.79 -6.32
C LEU A 48 5.87 7.80 -6.03
N ILE A 49 5.96 8.83 -6.85
CA ILE A 49 6.88 9.96 -6.67
C ILE A 49 6.01 11.15 -6.30
N VAL A 50 6.29 11.80 -5.16
CA VAL A 50 5.49 12.94 -4.67
C VAL A 50 6.39 14.13 -4.42
N PHE A 51 6.01 15.29 -4.93
CA PHE A 51 6.62 16.59 -4.64
C PHE A 51 5.65 17.43 -3.81
N PHE A 52 6.11 17.96 -2.68
CA PHE A 52 5.31 18.76 -1.77
C PHE A 52 6.11 19.92 -1.16
N ASP A 53 5.39 20.95 -0.75
CA ASP A 53 5.88 22.13 -0.05
C ASP A 53 5.10 22.28 1.27
N ILE A 54 5.41 23.29 2.09
CA ILE A 54 4.70 23.60 3.35
C ILE A 54 3.19 23.82 3.16
N ARG A 55 2.76 24.13 1.93
CA ARG A 55 1.36 24.36 1.56
C ARG A 55 0.64 23.08 1.11
N GLY A 56 1.37 21.99 0.86
CA GLY A 56 0.82 20.72 0.42
C GLY A 56 1.49 20.14 -0.81
N VAL A 57 0.84 19.14 -1.41
CA VAL A 57 1.33 18.42 -2.59
C VAL A 57 1.27 19.32 -3.82
N VAL A 58 2.41 19.46 -4.48
CA VAL A 58 2.58 20.26 -5.72
C VAL A 58 2.39 19.36 -6.94
N HIS A 59 2.96 18.16 -6.91
CA HIS A 59 2.89 17.22 -8.02
C HIS A 59 3.06 15.79 -7.51
N TYR A 60 2.49 14.83 -8.22
CA TYR A 60 2.77 13.41 -8.01
C TYR A 60 2.72 12.68 -9.34
N ASP A 61 3.55 11.65 -9.46
CA ASP A 61 3.57 10.75 -10.62
C ASP A 61 3.68 9.30 -10.15
N SER A 62 3.19 8.37 -10.96
CA SER A 62 3.15 6.95 -10.62
C SER A 62 3.75 6.10 -11.73
N PHE A 63 4.79 5.34 -11.40
CA PHE A 63 5.47 4.45 -12.32
C PHE A 63 5.13 2.98 -12.02
N GLN A 64 4.53 2.31 -13.00
CA GLN A 64 4.26 0.88 -12.93
C GLN A 64 5.32 0.10 -13.70
N ARG A 65 5.97 -0.86 -13.04
CA ARG A 65 6.90 -1.76 -13.72
C ARG A 65 6.11 -2.80 -14.51
N VAL A 66 5.87 -2.55 -15.79
CA VAL A 66 5.33 -3.54 -16.72
C VAL A 66 6.41 -4.63 -16.90
N ARG A 67 6.16 -5.82 -16.35
CA ARG A 67 6.96 -7.01 -16.70
C ARG A 67 6.57 -7.40 -18.13
N ARG A 68 7.46 -7.12 -19.09
CA ARG A 68 7.43 -7.79 -20.40
C ARG A 68 7.71 -9.28 -20.22
#